data_AF-A0A8H7GEZ6-F1
#
_entry.id   AF-A0A8H7GEZ6-F1
#
_cell.length_a   1.000
_cell.length_b   1.000
_cell.length_c   1.000
_cell.angle_alpha   90.00
_cell.angle_beta   90.00
_cell.angle_gamma   90.00
#
_symmetry.space_group_name_H-M   'P 1'
#
loop_
_entity.id
_entity.type
_entity.pdbx_description
1 polymer ?
#
loop_
_entity_poly.entity_id
_entity_poly.type
_entity_poly.pdbx_seq_one_letter_code
_entity_poly.pdbx_strand_id
1 'polypeptide(L)'
;MFDTVLSLLGCGRPELPPPVTITVLRIPADGSPPHLVSLQTTHEGVSEGVGHHLHHIPDVRPFWKVPRAWRYRDIGHLEFSDQQQRACNGSYMVLYSFALDDLPQNTHSPAFILRSIGNSWGDVFVVKMMPNEWEEHGWACYDDVPEQFFDLPVMARMGKGPLLVQSKDDDLLPNKDSLTVRETFLSFFGYGPFHPPAVAIKVLRIPADGSPSHILSLHTTHEGVANGVGRDLYHLPDLRPFWKIPQAWEYRDIHRMEISNNSLNQSSNGVYIVLFSFALDDLPQNMNVPGFIVQRIGNSWGDVFVAKLMPQEWDEHGWASYDDVSEQFLKLPSMQGPRYHARGRRGDWDMPFSGQAELDLLFRQNDL
;
A
#
# COMPACT_ATOMS: atom_id res chain seq x y z
N MET A 1 24.86 -11.85 3.20
CA MET A 1 25.76 -12.50 2.19
C MET A 1 25.87 -11.70 0.88
N PHE A 2 24.89 -10.88 0.49
CA PHE A 2 24.99 -9.95 -0.65
C PHE A 2 26.10 -8.89 -0.48
N ASP A 3 26.27 -8.37 0.73
CA ASP A 3 27.36 -7.46 1.11
C ASP A 3 28.75 -8.01 0.78
N THR A 4 28.94 -9.33 0.90
CA THR A 4 30.22 -9.98 0.65
C THR A 4 30.54 -10.03 -0.85
N VAL A 5 29.53 -10.26 -1.71
CA VAL A 5 29.69 -10.31 -3.17
C VAL A 5 29.86 -8.91 -3.77
N LEU A 6 29.12 -7.91 -3.29
CA LEU A 6 29.31 -6.51 -3.72
C LEU A 6 30.66 -5.94 -3.26
N SER A 7 31.14 -6.31 -2.06
CA SER A 7 32.48 -5.96 -1.60
C SER A 7 33.59 -6.55 -2.47
N LEU A 8 33.38 -7.73 -3.07
CA LEU A 8 34.34 -8.38 -3.97
C LEU A 8 34.38 -7.73 -5.35
N LEU A 9 33.31 -7.07 -5.78
CA LEU A 9 33.23 -6.34 -7.04
C LEU A 9 33.73 -4.89 -6.95
N GLY A 10 34.18 -4.45 -5.77
CA GLY A 10 34.57 -3.05 -5.56
C GLY A 10 33.40 -2.06 -5.64
N CYS A 11 32.16 -2.56 -5.72
CA CYS A 11 30.97 -1.74 -5.51
C CYS A 11 30.92 -1.43 -4.02
N GLY A 12 31.31 -0.22 -3.64
CA GLY A 12 31.13 0.28 -2.27
C GLY A 12 29.70 0.01 -1.81
N ARG A 13 29.52 -0.29 -0.52
CA ARG A 13 28.18 -0.42 0.05
C ARG A 13 27.36 0.82 -0.37
N PRO A 14 26.12 0.65 -0.86
CA PRO A 14 25.29 1.80 -1.15
C PRO A 14 25.23 2.67 0.10
N GLU A 15 25.56 3.95 -0.08
CA GLU A 15 25.56 4.91 1.01
C GLU A 15 24.13 4.98 1.57
N LEU A 16 24.00 4.93 2.89
CA LEU A 16 22.71 5.09 3.55
C LEU A 16 22.46 6.59 3.76
N PRO A 17 21.22 7.07 3.61
CA PRO A 17 20.89 8.46 3.90
C PRO A 17 21.29 8.79 5.35
N PRO A 18 21.91 9.96 5.59
CA PRO A 18 22.15 10.42 6.94
C PRO A 18 20.82 10.66 7.66
N PRO A 19 20.69 10.32 8.96
CA PRO A 19 19.52 10.66 9.74
C PRO A 19 19.26 12.17 9.75
N VAL A 20 18.03 12.57 9.45
CA VAL A 20 17.59 13.97 9.52
C VAL A 20 16.53 14.13 10.60
N THR A 21 16.51 15.28 11.28
CA THR A 21 15.47 15.60 12.25
C THR A 21 14.41 16.43 11.56
N ILE A 22 13.15 16.02 11.71
CA ILE A 22 12.00 16.68 11.11
C ILE A 22 10.87 16.84 12.13
N THR A 23 10.01 17.81 11.90
CA THR A 23 8.82 18.09 12.69
C THR A 23 7.61 17.48 12.03
N VAL A 24 6.93 16.60 12.73
CA VAL A 24 5.75 15.87 12.22
C VAL A 24 4.53 16.17 13.09
N LEU A 25 3.34 16.04 12.51
CA LEU A 25 2.10 16.07 13.28
C LEU A 25 1.84 14.67 13.86
N ARG A 26 1.68 14.58 15.18
CA ARG A 26 1.24 13.38 15.89
C ARG A 26 -0.24 13.50 16.24
N ILE A 27 -1.00 12.45 15.98
CA ILE A 27 -2.40 12.27 16.39
C ILE A 27 -2.46 11.08 17.35
N PRO A 28 -2.45 11.34 18.68
CA PRO A 28 -2.39 10.29 19.69
C PRO A 28 -3.64 9.40 19.70
N ALA A 29 -3.46 8.09 19.85
CA ALA A 29 -4.59 7.16 19.99
C ALA A 29 -5.28 7.24 21.37
N ASP A 30 -4.62 7.85 22.37
CA ASP A 30 -5.19 8.05 23.70
C ASP A 30 -6.21 9.21 23.78
N GLY A 31 -6.46 9.89 22.66
CA GLY A 31 -7.39 10.99 22.55
C GLY A 31 -6.85 12.34 23.04
N SER A 32 -5.57 12.41 23.43
CA SER A 32 -4.93 13.70 23.70
C SER A 32 -4.85 14.56 22.42
N PRO A 33 -4.82 15.90 22.54
CA PRO A 33 -4.84 16.78 21.39
C PRO A 33 -3.68 16.52 20.41
N PRO A 34 -3.92 16.59 19.09
CA PRO A 34 -2.86 16.54 18.11
C PRO A 34 -1.84 17.65 18.33
N HIS A 35 -0.56 17.32 18.15
CA HIS A 35 0.55 18.23 18.43
C HIS A 35 1.75 17.89 17.53
N LEU A 36 2.66 18.85 17.36
CA LEU A 36 3.90 18.62 16.63
C LEU A 36 4.93 17.93 17.52
N VAL A 37 5.70 17.02 16.94
CA VAL A 37 6.84 16.36 17.59
C VAL A 37 8.02 16.30 16.64
N SER A 38 9.24 16.40 17.17
CA SER A 38 10.46 16.21 16.38
C SER A 38 10.85 14.74 16.36
N LEU A 39 11.10 14.21 15.17
CA LEU A 39 11.53 12.83 14.93
C LEU A 39 12.82 12.80 14.12
N GLN A 40 13.69 11.85 14.44
CA GLN A 40 14.80 11.50 13.53
C GLN A 40 14.32 10.48 12.51
N THR A 41 14.82 10.56 11.28
CA THR A 41 14.65 9.47 10.31
C THR A 41 15.57 8.29 10.67
N THR A 42 15.14 7.10 10.29
CA THR A 42 15.89 5.86 10.47
C THR A 42 15.82 5.00 9.21
N HIS A 43 16.88 4.25 8.96
CA HIS A 43 16.93 3.17 7.96
C HIS A 43 16.70 1.79 8.59
N GLU A 44 16.65 1.71 9.92
CA GLU A 44 16.56 0.45 10.65
C GLU A 44 15.19 -0.22 10.49
N GLY A 45 15.17 -1.41 9.91
CA GLY A 45 13.92 -2.15 9.62
C GLY A 45 13.07 -1.53 8.51
N VAL A 46 13.60 -0.55 7.78
CA VAL A 46 12.91 0.07 6.63
C VAL A 46 12.88 -0.86 5.43
N SER A 47 14.00 -1.52 5.14
CA SER A 47 14.15 -2.50 4.05
C SER A 47 13.24 -3.72 4.15
N GLU A 48 12.74 -4.02 5.35
CA GLU A 48 11.93 -5.22 5.63
C GLU A 48 10.41 -4.96 5.61
N GLY A 49 9.98 -3.72 5.39
CA GLY A 49 8.56 -3.35 5.48
C GLY A 49 8.08 -2.39 4.41
N VAL A 50 6.88 -1.87 4.60
CA VAL A 50 6.34 -0.81 3.75
C VAL A 50 7.23 0.44 3.86
N GLY A 51 7.42 1.12 2.74
CA GLY A 51 8.31 2.28 2.63
C GLY A 51 9.77 1.94 2.38
N HIS A 52 10.14 0.69 2.05
CA HIS A 52 11.54 0.34 1.75
C HIS A 52 12.15 1.21 0.63
N HIS A 53 11.34 1.62 -0.34
CA HIS A 53 11.73 2.50 -1.45
C HIS A 53 12.06 3.93 -1.00
N LEU A 54 11.69 4.33 0.22
CA LEU A 54 12.02 5.65 0.78
C LEU A 54 13.43 5.70 1.38
N HIS A 55 14.08 4.54 1.57
CA HIS A 55 15.40 4.33 2.19
C HIS A 55 15.52 4.70 3.67
N HIS A 56 14.85 5.76 4.11
CA HIS A 56 14.67 6.14 5.50
C HIS A 56 13.29 6.75 5.73
N ILE A 57 12.74 6.57 6.93
CA ILE A 57 11.45 7.16 7.32
C ILE A 57 11.54 7.68 8.76
N PRO A 58 10.64 8.57 9.20
CA PRO A 58 10.59 9.04 10.58
C PRO A 58 10.45 7.89 11.60
N ASP A 59 11.31 7.90 12.61
CA ASP A 59 11.35 6.86 13.63
C ASP A 59 10.23 7.05 14.67
N VAL A 60 9.09 6.39 14.43
CA VAL A 60 7.94 6.44 15.34
C VAL A 60 7.97 5.37 16.43
N ARG A 61 9.00 4.53 16.48
CA ARG A 61 9.13 3.42 17.46
C ARG A 61 9.05 3.89 18.92
N PRO A 62 9.60 5.07 19.32
CA PRO A 62 9.46 5.56 20.70
C PRO A 62 8.02 5.78 21.14
N PHE A 63 7.10 5.99 20.20
CA PHE A 63 5.69 6.24 20.48
C PHE A 63 4.86 4.95 20.51
N TRP A 64 5.05 4.05 19.54
CA TRP A 64 4.32 2.78 19.51
C TRP A 64 4.78 1.80 20.59
N LYS A 65 6.05 1.86 21.04
CA LYS A 65 6.62 1.07 22.15
C LYS A 65 6.55 -0.45 22.00
N VAL A 66 5.97 -0.96 20.92
CA VAL A 66 5.87 -2.38 20.61
C VAL A 66 6.60 -2.65 19.29
N PRO A 67 7.64 -3.50 19.25
CA PRO A 67 8.40 -3.77 18.03
C PRO A 67 7.54 -4.26 16.86
N ARG A 68 6.48 -5.00 17.18
CA ARG A 68 5.54 -5.55 16.19
C ARG A 68 4.73 -4.45 15.48
N ALA A 69 4.43 -3.34 16.15
CA ALA A 69 3.78 -2.19 15.52
C ALA A 69 4.61 -1.58 14.39
N TRP A 70 5.93 -1.48 14.59
CA TRP A 70 6.86 -1.01 13.57
C TRP A 70 6.94 -1.94 12.36
N ARG A 71 6.85 -3.24 12.61
CA ARG A 71 6.87 -4.26 11.56
C ARG A 71 5.59 -4.24 10.71
N TYR A 72 4.44 -4.00 11.34
CA TYR A 72 3.13 -3.87 10.69
C TYR A 72 2.74 -2.41 10.45
N ARG A 73 3.73 -1.56 10.19
CA ARG A 73 3.48 -0.19 9.77
C ARG A 73 3.00 -0.17 8.32
N ASP A 74 2.27 0.87 7.98
CA ASP A 74 1.89 1.18 6.61
C ASP A 74 1.94 2.70 6.37
N ILE A 75 1.84 3.07 5.09
CA ILE A 75 2.03 4.43 4.61
C ILE A 75 0.84 4.85 3.74
N GLY A 76 0.13 5.88 4.20
CA GLY A 76 -0.84 6.62 3.41
C GLY A 76 -0.26 7.85 2.74
N HIS A 77 -0.99 8.41 1.79
CA HIS A 77 -0.63 9.65 1.10
C HIS A 77 -1.77 10.67 1.17
N LEU A 78 -1.42 11.95 1.31
CA LEU A 78 -2.32 13.08 1.31
C LEU A 78 -1.72 14.20 0.47
N GLU A 79 -2.56 14.92 -0.27
CA GLU A 79 -2.14 16.09 -1.05
C GLU A 79 -2.97 17.30 -0.62
N PHE A 80 -2.31 18.39 -0.28
CA PHE A 80 -2.94 19.67 0.03
C PHE A 80 -2.54 20.69 -1.03
N SER A 81 -3.53 21.27 -1.69
CA SER A 81 -3.31 22.36 -2.64
C SER A 81 -4.30 23.49 -2.36
N ASP A 82 -4.02 24.69 -2.88
CA ASP A 82 -4.90 25.84 -2.79
C ASP A 82 -5.37 26.20 -1.36
N GLN A 83 -4.60 25.83 -0.33
CA GLN A 83 -4.90 26.18 1.05
C GLN A 83 -4.64 27.68 1.30
N GLN A 84 -5.46 28.28 2.16
CA GLN A 84 -5.28 29.67 2.58
C GLN A 84 -3.89 29.88 3.19
N GLN A 85 -3.44 28.95 4.04
CA GLN A 85 -2.06 28.91 4.50
C GLN A 85 -1.19 28.15 3.48
N ARG A 86 -0.56 28.90 2.56
CA ARG A 86 0.28 28.31 1.49
C ARG A 86 1.39 27.38 1.98
N ALA A 87 1.91 27.60 3.19
CA ALA A 87 2.92 26.72 3.80
C ALA A 87 2.41 25.29 4.03
N CYS A 88 1.09 25.12 4.14
CA CYS A 88 0.43 23.82 4.30
C CYS A 88 0.19 23.10 2.96
N ASN A 89 0.44 23.74 1.82
CA ASN A 89 0.36 23.05 0.54
C ASN A 89 1.54 22.07 0.38
N GLY A 90 1.30 20.97 -0.34
CA GLY A 90 2.29 19.95 -0.68
C GLY A 90 1.78 18.53 -0.47
N SER A 91 2.67 17.58 -0.71
CA SER A 91 2.49 16.16 -0.45
C SER A 91 2.81 15.83 1.01
N TYR A 92 2.00 14.96 1.60
CA TYR A 92 2.18 14.45 2.94
C TYR A 92 2.07 12.92 2.97
N MET A 93 2.98 12.34 3.73
CA MET A 93 3.00 10.93 4.05
C MET A 93 2.31 10.71 5.40
N VAL A 94 1.46 9.68 5.52
CA VAL A 94 0.80 9.30 6.77
C VAL A 94 1.35 7.95 7.24
N LEU A 95 2.04 7.93 8.38
CA LEU A 95 2.53 6.72 9.01
C LEU A 95 1.56 6.24 10.07
N TYR A 96 1.20 4.96 9.98
CA TYR A 96 0.27 4.31 10.89
C TYR A 96 0.60 2.82 11.03
N SER A 97 -0.04 2.13 11.98
CA SER A 97 0.17 0.69 12.23
C SER A 97 -1.13 -0.10 12.16
N PHE A 98 -1.02 -1.35 11.72
CA PHE A 98 -2.07 -2.37 11.73
C PHE A 98 -1.87 -3.43 12.82
N ALA A 99 -1.04 -3.17 13.83
CA ALA A 99 -0.84 -4.11 14.93
C ALA A 99 -2.06 -4.14 15.88
N LEU A 100 -3.14 -4.74 15.39
CA LEU A 100 -4.48 -4.83 16.00
C LEU A 100 -4.41 -5.23 17.48
N ASP A 101 -3.58 -6.21 17.79
CA ASP A 101 -3.48 -6.82 19.12
C ASP A 101 -2.57 -6.05 20.08
N ASP A 102 -1.74 -5.13 19.57
CA ASP A 102 -0.70 -4.44 20.35
C ASP A 102 -1.04 -3.00 20.68
N LEU A 103 -1.82 -2.36 19.80
CA LEU A 103 -2.06 -0.93 19.85
C LEU A 103 -3.56 -0.65 19.93
N PRO A 104 -3.99 0.37 20.70
CA PRO A 104 -5.40 0.77 20.71
C PRO A 104 -5.80 1.32 19.34
N GLN A 105 -7.02 1.03 18.89
CA GLN A 105 -7.56 1.63 17.67
C GLN A 105 -7.59 3.16 17.80
N ASN A 106 -7.10 3.87 16.79
CA ASN A 106 -7.10 5.33 16.77
C ASN A 106 -8.42 5.86 16.19
N THR A 107 -9.38 6.09 17.07
CA THR A 107 -10.68 6.69 16.71
C THR A 107 -10.65 8.22 16.66
N HIS A 108 -9.47 8.83 16.84
CA HIS A 108 -9.29 10.27 16.98
C HIS A 108 -8.70 10.93 15.73
N SER A 109 -8.32 10.14 14.74
CA SER A 109 -7.86 10.67 13.46
C SER A 109 -8.98 11.40 12.71
N PRO A 110 -8.71 12.57 12.12
CA PRO A 110 -9.65 13.26 11.26
C PRO A 110 -10.22 12.35 10.19
N ALA A 111 -11.50 12.56 9.83
CA ALA A 111 -12.14 11.79 8.78
C ALA A 111 -11.39 11.82 7.44
N PHE A 112 -10.71 12.92 7.09
CA PHE A 112 -9.92 12.98 5.85
C PHE A 112 -8.69 12.05 5.89
N ILE A 113 -8.08 11.87 7.07
CA ILE A 113 -6.99 10.91 7.26
C ILE A 113 -7.53 9.49 7.22
N LEU A 114 -8.60 9.20 7.97
CA LEU A 114 -9.23 7.89 8.00
C LEU A 114 -9.76 7.46 6.63
N ARG A 115 -10.22 8.39 5.80
CA ARG A 115 -10.53 8.09 4.40
C ARG A 115 -9.30 7.61 3.67
N SER A 116 -8.15 8.26 3.87
CA SER A 116 -6.88 7.89 3.21
C SER A 116 -6.35 6.53 3.63
N ILE A 117 -6.30 6.27 4.94
CA ILE A 117 -5.61 5.10 5.52
C ILE A 117 -6.54 4.00 6.04
N GLY A 118 -7.85 4.21 6.00
CA GLY A 118 -8.82 3.31 6.63
C GLY A 118 -8.69 3.32 8.16
N ASN A 119 -8.78 2.13 8.76
CA ASN A 119 -8.58 1.95 10.20
C ASN A 119 -7.08 2.00 10.54
N SER A 120 -6.76 2.62 11.67
CA SER A 120 -5.39 2.68 12.18
C SER A 120 -5.34 2.34 13.67
N TRP A 121 -4.20 1.82 14.11
CA TRP A 121 -3.92 1.45 15.50
C TRP A 121 -2.68 2.17 16.00
N GLY A 122 -2.76 2.68 17.22
CA GLY A 122 -1.76 3.51 17.85
C GLY A 122 -1.72 4.92 17.27
N ASP A 123 -0.67 5.66 17.62
CA ASP A 123 -0.53 7.03 17.17
C ASP A 123 -0.36 7.08 15.65
N VAL A 124 -1.01 8.06 15.01
CA VAL A 124 -0.85 8.36 13.58
C VAL A 124 0.07 9.56 13.43
N PHE A 125 0.98 9.49 12.46
CA PHE A 125 1.93 10.57 12.18
C PHE A 125 1.74 11.09 10.76
N VAL A 126 1.63 12.40 10.61
CA VAL A 126 1.59 13.07 9.30
C VAL A 126 2.91 13.79 9.10
N VAL A 127 3.57 13.47 7.99
CA VAL A 127 4.91 13.91 7.64
C VAL A 127 4.80 14.69 6.34
N LYS A 128 5.43 15.86 6.24
CA LYS A 128 5.44 16.63 5.00
C LYS A 128 6.61 16.20 4.12
N MET A 129 6.34 15.97 2.84
CA MET A 129 7.37 15.68 1.85
C MET A 129 7.88 16.99 1.24
N MET A 130 9.15 17.03 0.86
CA MET A 130 9.67 18.15 0.06
C MET A 130 9.02 18.16 -1.33
N PRO A 131 8.88 19.32 -2.00
CA PRO A 131 8.33 19.40 -3.35
C PRO A 131 9.05 18.50 -4.37
N ASN A 132 10.35 18.34 -4.19
CA ASN A 132 11.12 17.28 -4.83
C ASN A 132 11.18 16.15 -3.82
N GLU A 133 10.21 15.23 -3.88
CA GLU A 133 10.05 14.11 -2.93
C GLU A 133 11.31 13.25 -2.79
N TRP A 134 12.20 13.34 -3.78
CA TRP A 134 13.41 12.55 -3.92
C TRP A 134 14.66 13.44 -4.02
N GLU A 135 15.68 13.07 -3.25
CA GLU A 135 17.02 13.65 -3.26
C GLU A 135 17.82 13.15 -4.48
N GLU A 136 19.03 13.69 -4.71
CA GLU A 136 19.90 13.29 -5.85
C GLU A 136 20.21 11.79 -5.85
N HIS A 137 20.21 11.14 -4.68
CA HIS A 137 20.47 9.72 -4.50
C HIS A 137 19.19 8.84 -4.53
N GLY A 138 18.03 9.41 -4.84
CA GLY A 138 16.75 8.70 -4.82
C GLY A 138 16.21 8.40 -3.42
N TRP A 139 16.65 9.14 -2.40
CA TRP A 139 16.15 9.03 -1.03
C TRP A 139 14.98 9.96 -0.80
N ALA A 140 14.05 9.58 0.07
CA ALA A 140 12.92 10.44 0.41
C ALA A 140 13.39 11.73 1.11
N CYS A 141 12.84 12.86 0.69
CA CYS A 141 13.08 14.18 1.27
C CYS A 141 11.87 14.68 2.04
N TYR A 142 12.13 15.26 3.21
CA TYR A 142 11.10 15.67 4.15
C TYR A 142 11.20 17.17 4.45
N ASP A 143 10.06 17.78 4.71
CA ASP A 143 9.92 19.16 5.19
C ASP A 143 9.25 19.16 6.56
N ASP A 144 9.38 20.24 7.32
CA ASP A 144 8.69 20.40 8.58
C ASP A 144 7.18 20.63 8.35
N VAL A 145 6.34 19.94 9.12
CA VAL A 145 4.92 20.26 9.17
C VAL A 145 4.76 21.64 9.85
N PRO A 146 4.20 22.64 9.16
CA PRO A 146 4.10 23.99 9.71
C PRO A 146 3.11 24.06 10.87
N GLU A 147 3.34 24.93 11.86
CA GLU A 147 2.39 25.15 12.98
C GLU A 147 1.00 25.58 12.48
N GLN A 148 0.95 26.31 11.37
CA GLN A 148 -0.31 26.75 10.76
C GLN A 148 -1.17 25.58 10.24
N PHE A 149 -0.64 24.35 10.22
CA PHE A 149 -1.40 23.16 9.86
C PHE A 149 -2.60 22.94 10.80
N PHE A 150 -2.49 23.31 12.09
CA PHE A 150 -3.62 23.23 13.03
C PHE A 150 -4.76 24.19 12.71
N ASP A 151 -4.46 25.29 12.03
CA ASP A 151 -5.43 26.32 11.64
C ASP A 151 -6.20 25.92 10.36
N LEU A 152 -5.85 24.79 9.73
CA LEU A 152 -6.62 24.29 8.60
C LEU A 152 -8.05 23.97 9.05
N PRO A 153 -9.09 24.39 8.31
CA PRO A 153 -10.48 24.08 8.64
C PRO A 153 -10.77 22.57 8.79
N VAL A 154 -10.00 21.71 8.12
CA VAL A 154 -10.09 20.25 8.28
C VAL A 154 -9.59 19.75 9.64
N MET A 155 -8.68 20.47 10.28
CA MET A 155 -8.17 20.19 11.62
C MET A 155 -9.09 20.77 12.70
N ALA A 156 -9.67 21.94 12.46
CA ALA A 156 -10.59 22.62 13.40
C ALA A 156 -11.84 21.78 13.75
N ARG A 157 -12.23 20.83 12.89
CA ARG A 157 -13.38 19.93 13.14
C ARG A 157 -13.12 18.86 14.20
N MET A 158 -11.88 18.62 14.62
CA MET A 158 -11.55 17.62 15.65
C MET A 158 -11.98 18.01 17.07
N GLY A 159 -12.14 19.31 17.36
CA GLY A 159 -12.45 19.77 18.72
C GLY A 159 -13.88 19.51 19.20
N LYS A 160 -14.75 18.93 18.37
CA LYS A 160 -16.18 18.74 18.67
C LYS A 160 -16.54 17.26 18.91
N GLY A 161 -15.87 16.63 19.87
CA GLY A 161 -16.26 15.31 20.41
C GLY A 161 -16.22 14.14 19.42
N PRO A 162 -16.44 12.90 19.89
CA PRO A 162 -16.47 11.74 19.02
C PRO A 162 -17.62 11.90 18.02
N LEU A 163 -17.27 11.91 16.73
CA LEU A 163 -18.23 11.77 15.64
C LEU A 163 -18.84 10.36 15.75
N LEU A 164 -19.88 10.24 16.57
CA LEU A 164 -20.95 9.28 16.32
C LEU A 164 -21.31 9.44 14.84
N VAL A 165 -21.21 8.36 14.08
CA VAL A 165 -21.56 8.27 12.66
C VAL A 165 -22.89 9.00 12.44
N GLN A 166 -22.80 10.27 12.03
CA GLN A 166 -23.98 11.06 11.69
C GLN A 166 -24.44 10.59 10.33
N SER A 167 -25.74 10.29 10.25
CA SER A 167 -26.43 9.74 9.10
C SER A 167 -26.25 10.61 7.85
N LYS A 168 -26.34 9.92 6.72
CA LYS A 168 -26.07 10.28 5.32
C LYS A 168 -26.81 11.51 4.72
N ASP A 169 -27.44 12.36 5.52
CA ASP A 169 -28.43 13.34 5.03
C ASP A 169 -28.01 14.83 5.09
N ASP A 170 -26.84 15.18 5.62
CA ASP A 170 -26.43 16.59 5.78
C ASP A 170 -25.53 17.16 4.65
N ASP A 171 -25.28 16.42 3.57
CA ASP A 171 -24.38 16.83 2.45
C ASP A 171 -25.03 17.75 1.39
N LEU A 172 -26.16 18.41 1.68
CA LEU A 172 -26.91 19.22 0.68
C LEU A 172 -26.83 20.75 0.83
N LEU A 173 -25.79 21.31 1.47
CA LEU A 173 -25.56 22.76 1.43
C LEU A 173 -24.26 23.12 0.68
N PRO A 174 -24.32 23.87 -0.44
CA PRO A 174 -23.13 24.34 -1.13
C PRO A 174 -22.52 25.50 -0.35
N ASN A 175 -21.48 25.23 0.45
CA ASN A 175 -20.69 26.28 1.07
C ASN A 175 -19.58 26.74 0.10
N LYS A 176 -19.53 28.04 -0.19
CA LYS A 176 -18.62 28.68 -1.16
C LYS A 176 -17.16 28.78 -0.68
N ASP A 177 -16.88 28.36 0.55
CA ASP A 177 -15.54 28.28 1.14
C ASP A 177 -14.96 26.86 1.03
N SER A 178 -15.17 26.18 -0.10
CA SER A 178 -14.76 24.78 -0.27
C SER A 178 -13.25 24.67 -0.22
N LEU A 179 -12.75 24.07 0.86
CA LEU A 179 -11.37 23.67 1.00
C LEU A 179 -11.05 22.68 -0.11
N THR A 180 -10.23 23.07 -1.08
CA THR A 180 -9.69 22.15 -2.09
C THR A 180 -8.59 21.33 -1.43
N VAL A 181 -8.96 20.35 -0.61
CA VAL A 181 -8.12 19.14 -0.60
C VAL A 181 -8.30 18.61 -2.03
N ARG A 182 -7.41 18.98 -2.96
CA ARG A 182 -7.24 18.16 -4.16
C ARG A 182 -6.64 16.86 -3.68
N GLU A 183 -7.50 16.04 -3.10
CA GLU A 183 -7.47 14.64 -3.42
C GLU A 183 -7.32 14.63 -4.94
N THR A 184 -6.22 14.11 -5.46
CA THR A 184 -6.16 13.74 -6.88
C THR A 184 -7.12 12.56 -7.04
N PHE A 185 -8.40 12.85 -6.88
CA PHE A 185 -9.55 12.05 -7.19
C PHE A 185 -10.21 12.83 -8.32
N LEU A 186 -10.24 12.23 -9.51
CA LEU A 186 -11.10 12.65 -10.61
C LEU A 186 -12.57 12.40 -10.20
N SER A 187 -13.08 13.12 -9.20
CA SER A 187 -14.50 13.17 -8.91
C SER A 187 -15.11 14.28 -9.75
N PHE A 188 -15.49 13.94 -10.99
CA PHE A 188 -16.36 14.79 -11.79
C PHE A 188 -17.74 14.89 -11.10
N PHE A 189 -18.20 16.12 -10.93
CA PHE A 189 -19.39 16.54 -10.19
C PHE A 189 -20.70 15.79 -10.55
N GLY A 190 -21.51 15.49 -9.53
CA GLY A 190 -22.96 15.73 -9.57
C GLY A 190 -23.89 14.65 -10.14
N TYR A 191 -23.44 13.44 -10.40
CA TYR A 191 -24.33 12.32 -10.78
C TYR A 191 -24.54 11.38 -9.60
N GLY A 192 -25.76 10.84 -9.43
CA GLY A 192 -26.12 9.88 -8.37
C GLY A 192 -25.18 8.66 -8.33
N PRO A 193 -25.29 7.74 -7.37
CA PRO A 193 -24.31 6.69 -7.11
C PRO A 193 -24.03 5.87 -8.39
N PHE A 194 -22.99 6.27 -9.12
CA PHE A 194 -22.62 5.69 -10.40
C PHE A 194 -21.70 4.53 -10.06
N HIS A 195 -22.30 3.36 -9.86
CA HIS A 195 -21.55 2.14 -9.62
C HIS A 195 -21.05 1.59 -10.96
N PRO A 196 -19.77 1.18 -11.07
CA PRO A 196 -19.29 0.51 -12.25
C PRO A 196 -20.13 -0.76 -12.51
N PRO A 197 -20.46 -1.05 -13.78
CA PRO A 197 -21.13 -2.29 -14.12
C PRO A 197 -20.21 -3.47 -13.77
N ALA A 198 -20.80 -4.57 -13.28
CA ALA A 198 -20.04 -5.80 -13.07
C ALA A 198 -19.54 -6.35 -14.42
N VAL A 199 -18.24 -6.51 -14.57
CA VAL A 199 -17.59 -7.03 -15.79
C VAL A 199 -17.00 -8.41 -15.50
N ALA A 200 -17.15 -9.35 -16.42
CA ALA A 200 -16.49 -10.65 -16.34
C ALA A 200 -15.05 -10.54 -16.87
N ILE A 201 -14.07 -10.95 -16.07
CA ILE A 201 -12.65 -10.90 -16.41
C ILE A 201 -12.00 -12.23 -16.09
N LYS A 202 -10.93 -12.59 -16.80
CA LYS A 202 -10.09 -13.75 -16.46
C LYS A 202 -8.96 -13.36 -15.52
N VAL A 203 -8.92 -14.01 -14.37
CA VAL A 203 -7.88 -13.82 -13.35
C VAL A 203 -7.08 -15.09 -13.17
N LEU A 204 -5.81 -14.95 -12.80
CA LEU A 204 -5.01 -16.06 -12.29
C LEU A 204 -5.33 -16.28 -10.81
N ARG A 205 -5.64 -17.51 -10.44
CA ARG A 205 -5.74 -17.95 -9.04
C ARG A 205 -4.53 -18.80 -8.68
N ILE A 206 -3.93 -18.53 -7.52
CA ILE A 206 -2.88 -19.31 -6.89
C ILE A 206 -3.45 -19.87 -5.57
N PRO A 207 -3.94 -21.13 -5.56
CA PRO A 207 -4.59 -21.71 -4.40
C PRO A 207 -3.67 -21.92 -3.20
N ALA A 208 -4.14 -21.62 -1.99
CA ALA A 208 -3.38 -21.88 -0.76
C ALA A 208 -3.25 -23.37 -0.43
N ASP A 209 -4.19 -24.20 -0.90
CA ASP A 209 -4.23 -25.64 -0.65
C ASP A 209 -3.16 -26.46 -1.40
N GLY A 210 -2.34 -25.80 -2.23
CA GLY A 210 -1.27 -26.46 -3.00
C GLY A 210 -1.69 -26.94 -4.38
N SER A 211 -2.98 -26.91 -4.71
CA SER A 211 -3.47 -27.25 -6.04
C SER A 211 -2.87 -26.35 -7.13
N PRO A 212 -2.80 -26.82 -8.39
CA PRO A 212 -2.18 -26.05 -9.46
C PRO A 212 -2.83 -24.69 -9.69
N SER A 213 -2.00 -23.67 -9.90
CA SER A 213 -2.46 -22.35 -10.34
C SER A 213 -3.21 -22.48 -11.66
N HIS A 214 -4.32 -21.77 -11.80
CA HIS A 214 -5.19 -21.84 -12.96
C HIS A 214 -5.88 -20.50 -13.20
N ILE A 215 -6.32 -20.29 -14.44
CA ILE A 215 -7.10 -19.11 -14.82
C ILE A 215 -8.58 -19.44 -14.66
N LEU A 216 -9.34 -18.48 -14.14
CA LEU A 216 -10.79 -18.58 -13.98
C LEU A 216 -11.45 -17.23 -14.27
N SER A 217 -12.74 -17.26 -14.59
CA SER A 217 -13.51 -16.05 -14.85
C SER A 217 -14.22 -15.59 -13.58
N LEU A 218 -14.06 -14.31 -13.23
CA LEU A 218 -14.75 -13.65 -12.13
C LEU A 218 -15.50 -12.42 -12.61
N HIS A 219 -16.61 -12.12 -11.95
CA HIS A 219 -17.24 -10.81 -12.08
C HIS A 219 -16.58 -9.81 -11.13
N THR A 220 -16.45 -8.56 -11.57
CA THR A 220 -16.10 -7.46 -10.68
C THR A 220 -17.28 -7.07 -9.78
N THR A 221 -16.98 -6.54 -8.60
CA THR A 221 -17.95 -6.02 -7.63
C THR A 221 -17.45 -4.71 -7.04
N HIS A 222 -18.36 -3.79 -6.75
CA HIS A 222 -18.10 -2.56 -6.01
C HIS A 222 -18.40 -2.73 -4.51
N GLU A 223 -18.99 -3.85 -4.10
CA GLU A 223 -19.42 -4.09 -2.73
C GLU A 223 -18.21 -4.22 -1.79
N GLY A 224 -18.15 -3.34 -0.78
CA GLY A 224 -17.04 -3.32 0.18
C GLY A 224 -15.71 -2.77 -0.38
N VAL A 225 -15.69 -2.30 -1.64
CA VAL A 225 -14.52 -1.66 -2.25
C VAL A 225 -14.28 -0.28 -1.64
N ALA A 226 -15.34 0.52 -1.51
CA ALA A 226 -15.26 1.90 -1.00
C ALA A 226 -14.72 2.03 0.44
N ASN A 227 -14.82 0.98 1.25
CA ASN A 227 -14.45 0.99 2.67
C ASN A 227 -13.12 0.25 2.97
N GLY A 228 -12.37 -0.16 1.94
CA GLY A 228 -11.14 -0.93 2.14
C GLY A 228 -10.04 -0.57 1.13
N VAL A 229 -9.00 -1.40 1.10
CA VAL A 229 -7.92 -1.28 0.11
C VAL A 229 -8.49 -1.47 -1.30
N GLY A 230 -8.00 -0.67 -2.25
CA GLY A 230 -8.50 -0.64 -3.64
C GLY A 230 -9.70 0.27 -3.88
N ARG A 231 -10.02 1.17 -2.95
CA ARG A 231 -11.11 2.14 -3.11
C ARG A 231 -10.99 3.00 -4.37
N ASP A 232 -9.76 3.28 -4.78
CA ASP A 232 -9.38 3.99 -6.00
C ASP A 232 -9.74 3.20 -7.26
N LEU A 233 -9.80 1.86 -7.18
CA LEU A 233 -10.17 0.98 -8.31
C LEU A 233 -11.69 0.97 -8.58
N TYR A 234 -12.53 1.42 -7.63
CA TYR A 234 -14.01 1.44 -7.64
C TYR A 234 -14.73 0.08 -7.72
N HIS A 235 -14.15 -0.90 -8.40
CA HIS A 235 -14.56 -2.29 -8.38
C HIS A 235 -13.35 -3.22 -8.41
N LEU A 236 -13.52 -4.43 -7.90
CA LEU A 236 -12.49 -5.46 -7.82
C LEU A 236 -13.08 -6.80 -8.25
N PRO A 237 -12.28 -7.77 -8.70
CA PRO A 237 -12.76 -9.14 -8.91
C PRO A 237 -13.41 -9.67 -7.61
N ASP A 238 -14.57 -10.31 -7.69
CA ASP A 238 -15.27 -10.82 -6.50
C ASP A 238 -14.59 -12.09 -5.97
N LEU A 239 -13.78 -11.93 -4.92
CA LEU A 239 -12.99 -13.01 -4.31
C LEU A 239 -13.69 -13.73 -3.16
N ARG A 240 -14.85 -13.21 -2.72
CA ARG A 240 -15.60 -13.72 -1.55
C ARG A 240 -15.93 -15.21 -1.65
N PRO A 241 -16.31 -15.76 -2.82
CA PRO A 241 -16.57 -17.20 -2.95
C PRO A 241 -15.36 -18.10 -2.66
N PHE A 242 -14.14 -17.57 -2.76
CA PHE A 242 -12.91 -18.33 -2.63
C PHE A 242 -12.28 -18.24 -1.25
N TRP A 243 -12.33 -17.06 -0.62
CA TRP A 243 -11.83 -16.90 0.74
C TRP A 243 -12.77 -17.47 1.80
N LYS A 244 -14.06 -17.69 1.49
CA LYS A 244 -15.05 -18.41 2.33
C LYS A 244 -15.32 -17.82 3.72
N ILE A 245 -14.61 -16.77 4.11
CA ILE A 245 -14.83 -16.00 5.33
C ILE A 245 -15.04 -14.52 4.94
N PRO A 246 -16.05 -13.83 5.49
CA PRO A 246 -16.29 -12.42 5.19
C PRO A 246 -15.10 -11.52 5.52
N GLN A 247 -14.43 -11.78 6.64
CA GLN A 247 -13.30 -11.00 7.15
C GLN A 247 -12.14 -10.94 6.16
N ALA A 248 -11.90 -12.00 5.40
CA ALA A 248 -10.82 -12.02 4.41
C ALA A 248 -10.99 -10.95 3.33
N TRP A 249 -12.23 -10.65 2.96
CA TRP A 249 -12.55 -9.56 2.03
C TRP A 249 -12.28 -8.20 2.66
N GLU A 250 -12.59 -8.03 3.94
CA GLU A 250 -12.36 -6.78 4.67
C GLU A 250 -10.87 -6.51 4.91
N TYR A 251 -10.09 -7.57 5.20
CA TYR A 251 -8.64 -7.55 5.41
C TYR A 251 -7.84 -7.89 4.14
N ARG A 252 -8.38 -7.55 2.97
CA ARG A 252 -7.67 -7.70 1.70
C ARG A 252 -6.65 -6.58 1.53
N ASP A 253 -5.63 -6.88 0.74
CA ASP A 253 -4.66 -5.90 0.26
C ASP A 253 -4.42 -6.09 -1.24
N ILE A 254 -3.88 -5.05 -1.87
CA ILE A 254 -3.67 -4.96 -3.31
C ILE A 254 -2.26 -4.47 -3.57
N HIS A 255 -1.51 -5.25 -4.33
CA HIS A 255 -0.19 -4.87 -4.79
C HIS A 255 -0.16 -4.68 -6.30
N ARG A 256 0.35 -3.54 -6.77
CA ARG A 256 0.56 -3.28 -8.19
C ARG A 256 1.90 -3.88 -8.64
N MET A 257 1.85 -4.73 -9.65
CA MET A 257 3.02 -5.38 -10.25
C MET A 257 3.07 -5.06 -11.74
N GLU A 258 4.23 -4.67 -12.24
CA GLU A 258 4.44 -4.44 -13.67
C GLU A 258 5.37 -5.50 -14.24
N ILE A 259 4.96 -6.09 -15.36
CA ILE A 259 5.79 -7.02 -16.14
C ILE A 259 6.07 -6.35 -17.47
N SER A 260 7.33 -6.05 -17.73
CA SER A 260 7.80 -5.46 -18.98
C SER A 260 8.93 -6.30 -19.57
N ASN A 261 9.18 -6.14 -20.87
CA ASN A 261 10.30 -6.74 -21.60
C ASN A 261 10.36 -8.28 -21.57
N ASN A 262 9.22 -8.96 -21.42
CA ASN A 262 9.18 -10.41 -21.56
C ASN A 262 9.18 -10.80 -23.05
N SER A 263 10.37 -11.01 -23.61
CA SER A 263 10.57 -11.38 -25.01
C SER A 263 9.95 -12.75 -25.35
N LEU A 264 9.94 -13.68 -24.39
CA LEU A 264 9.37 -15.01 -24.57
C LEU A 264 7.85 -14.99 -24.69
N ASN A 265 7.19 -13.99 -24.08
CA ASN A 265 5.74 -13.93 -24.02
C ASN A 265 5.24 -12.50 -23.84
N GLN A 266 5.18 -11.76 -24.96
CA GLN A 266 4.69 -10.39 -25.00
C GLN A 266 3.26 -10.24 -24.45
N SER A 267 2.42 -11.30 -24.51
CA SER A 267 1.05 -11.26 -23.97
C SER A 267 1.00 -11.17 -22.44
N SER A 268 2.11 -11.48 -21.75
CA SER A 268 2.26 -11.31 -20.31
C SER A 268 2.88 -9.97 -19.90
N ASN A 269 3.19 -9.11 -20.88
CA ASN A 269 3.56 -7.73 -20.55
C ASN A 269 2.29 -6.95 -20.17
N GLY A 270 2.43 -6.09 -19.18
CA GLY A 270 1.36 -5.22 -18.70
C GLY A 270 1.45 -4.95 -17.21
N VAL A 271 0.41 -4.26 -16.74
CA VAL A 271 0.24 -3.92 -15.34
C VAL A 271 -0.76 -4.90 -14.73
N TYR A 272 -0.42 -5.41 -13.57
CA TYR A 272 -1.18 -6.40 -12.83
C TYR A 272 -1.47 -5.88 -11.42
N ILE A 273 -2.63 -6.25 -10.90
CA ILE A 273 -2.93 -6.13 -9.48
C ILE A 273 -2.94 -7.53 -8.86
N VAL A 274 -2.24 -7.66 -7.74
CA VAL A 274 -2.19 -8.88 -6.94
C VAL A 274 -3.08 -8.65 -5.72
N LEU A 275 -4.14 -9.43 -5.60
CA LEU A 275 -5.08 -9.36 -4.49
C LEU A 275 -4.86 -10.55 -3.56
N PHE A 276 -4.76 -10.27 -2.28
CA PHE A 276 -4.50 -11.27 -1.24
C PHE A 276 -5.12 -10.82 0.08
N SER A 277 -5.20 -11.72 1.05
CA SER A 277 -5.75 -11.42 2.38
C SER A 277 -4.68 -11.53 3.47
N PHE A 278 -4.84 -10.69 4.49
CA PHE A 278 -4.08 -10.72 5.74
C PHE A 278 -4.89 -11.26 6.92
N ALA A 279 -6.00 -11.97 6.69
CA ALA A 279 -6.76 -12.60 7.78
C ALA A 279 -5.95 -13.77 8.40
N LEU A 280 -4.96 -13.42 9.23
CA LEU A 280 -3.86 -14.26 9.70
C LEU A 280 -4.33 -15.54 10.38
N ASP A 281 -5.43 -15.45 11.11
CA ASP A 281 -5.90 -16.52 12.00
C ASP A 281 -6.94 -17.45 11.34
N ASP A 282 -7.57 -17.00 10.26
CA ASP A 282 -8.71 -17.71 9.66
C ASP A 282 -8.41 -18.31 8.28
N LEU A 283 -7.33 -17.88 7.62
CA LEU A 283 -6.90 -18.40 6.34
C LEU A 283 -5.54 -19.11 6.43
N PRO A 284 -5.32 -20.22 5.69
CA PRO A 284 -4.01 -20.86 5.65
C PRO A 284 -3.01 -19.95 4.93
N GLN A 285 -1.78 -19.87 5.44
CA GLN A 285 -0.70 -19.16 4.75
C GLN A 285 -0.44 -19.79 3.37
N ASN A 286 -0.36 -18.96 2.33
CA ASN A 286 -0.18 -19.41 0.96
C ASN A 286 1.30 -19.56 0.59
N MET A 287 1.80 -20.78 0.74
CA MET A 287 3.18 -21.14 0.41
C MET A 287 3.42 -21.42 -1.08
N ASN A 288 2.37 -21.29 -1.91
CA ASN A 288 2.43 -21.61 -3.34
C ASN A 288 2.64 -20.38 -4.22
N VAL A 289 2.65 -19.19 -3.62
CA VAL A 289 2.89 -17.94 -4.34
C VAL A 289 4.31 -17.94 -4.90
N PRO A 290 4.49 -17.71 -6.21
CA PRO A 290 5.80 -17.62 -6.83
C PRO A 290 6.69 -16.56 -6.16
N GLY A 291 7.99 -16.84 -6.05
CA GLY A 291 8.94 -15.97 -5.35
C GLY A 291 8.96 -14.52 -5.84
N PHE A 292 8.79 -14.30 -7.15
CA PHE A 292 8.75 -12.95 -7.73
C PHE A 292 7.52 -12.13 -7.30
N ILE A 293 6.42 -12.80 -6.93
CA ILE A 293 5.23 -12.17 -6.34
C ILE A 293 5.44 -12.02 -4.82
N VAL A 294 5.94 -13.05 -4.14
CA VAL A 294 6.19 -13.04 -2.68
C VAL A 294 7.14 -11.92 -2.26
N GLN A 295 8.20 -11.67 -3.02
CA GLN A 295 9.15 -10.58 -2.73
C GLN A 295 8.50 -9.21 -2.67
N ARG A 296 7.33 -9.07 -3.30
CA ARG A 296 6.59 -7.81 -3.40
C ARG A 296 5.49 -7.68 -2.36
N ILE A 297 4.76 -8.77 -2.09
CA ILE A 297 3.60 -8.77 -1.19
C ILE A 297 3.92 -9.28 0.23
N GLY A 298 5.10 -9.86 0.43
CA GLY A 298 5.46 -10.52 1.68
C GLY A 298 4.65 -11.81 1.91
N ASN A 299 4.19 -12.00 3.15
CA ASN A 299 3.34 -13.14 3.49
C ASN A 299 1.92 -12.89 3.01
N SER A 300 1.25 -13.93 2.51
CA SER A 300 -0.16 -13.89 2.11
C SER A 300 -0.93 -15.08 2.70
N TRP A 301 -2.21 -14.88 2.98
CA TRP A 301 -3.10 -15.87 3.55
C TRP A 301 -4.30 -16.10 2.62
N GLY A 302 -4.69 -17.37 2.48
CA GLY A 302 -5.70 -17.82 1.54
C GLY A 302 -5.25 -17.73 0.09
N ASP A 303 -6.20 -17.89 -0.83
CA ASP A 303 -5.89 -17.85 -2.25
C ASP A 303 -5.40 -16.47 -2.68
N VAL A 304 -4.38 -16.43 -3.54
CA VAL A 304 -3.89 -15.18 -4.15
C VAL A 304 -4.43 -15.07 -5.57
N PHE A 305 -4.86 -13.88 -5.94
CA PHE A 305 -5.42 -13.60 -7.25
C PHE A 305 -4.58 -12.55 -7.98
N VAL A 306 -4.40 -12.71 -9.28
CA VAL A 306 -3.73 -11.73 -10.13
C VAL A 306 -4.69 -11.36 -11.25
N ALA A 307 -5.02 -10.08 -11.35
CA ALA A 307 -5.82 -9.51 -12.44
C ALA A 307 -4.94 -8.56 -13.26
N LYS A 308 -5.17 -8.51 -14.57
CA LYS A 308 -4.43 -7.64 -15.48
C LYS A 308 -5.24 -6.36 -15.71
N LEU A 309 -4.59 -5.20 -15.61
CA LEU A 309 -5.18 -3.92 -16.00
C LEU A 309 -5.01 -3.71 -17.51
N MET A 310 -5.96 -3.01 -18.11
CA MET A 310 -5.82 -2.49 -19.47
C MET A 310 -4.66 -1.48 -19.54
N PRO A 311 -4.05 -1.24 -20.71
CA PRO A 311 -2.94 -0.28 -20.84
C PRO A 311 -3.25 1.14 -20.35
N GLN A 312 -4.50 1.59 -20.52
CA GLN A 312 -4.96 2.87 -20.00
C GLN A 312 -5.24 2.87 -18.48
N GLU A 313 -5.27 1.68 -17.86
CA GLU A 313 -5.61 1.35 -16.46
C GLU A 313 -7.01 1.76 -16.00
N TRP A 314 -7.50 2.88 -16.48
CA TRP A 314 -8.75 3.53 -16.11
C TRP A 314 -9.60 3.75 -17.35
N ASP A 315 -10.91 3.57 -17.24
CA ASP A 315 -11.85 3.91 -18.30
C ASP A 315 -12.21 5.42 -18.32
N GLU A 316 -13.11 5.81 -19.22
CA GLU A 316 -13.56 7.21 -19.34
C GLU A 316 -14.29 7.75 -18.10
N HIS A 317 -14.70 6.87 -17.18
CA HIS A 317 -15.35 7.21 -15.91
C HIS A 317 -14.36 7.23 -14.74
N GLY A 318 -13.09 6.91 -14.98
CA GLY A 318 -12.06 6.80 -13.95
C GLY A 318 -12.14 5.51 -13.15
N TRP A 319 -12.79 4.47 -13.66
CA TRP A 319 -12.87 3.14 -13.03
C TRP A 319 -11.77 2.22 -13.53
N ALA A 320 -11.31 1.30 -12.68
CA ALA A 320 -10.29 0.34 -13.09
C ALA A 320 -10.78 -0.46 -14.31
N SER A 321 -9.98 -0.50 -15.36
CA SER A 321 -10.26 -1.23 -16.58
C SER A 321 -9.37 -2.45 -16.64
N TYR A 322 -9.97 -3.62 -16.89
CA TYR A 322 -9.30 -4.91 -16.80
C TYR A 322 -9.14 -5.57 -18.17
N ASP A 323 -8.02 -6.26 -18.34
CA ASP A 323 -7.75 -7.16 -19.46
C ASP A 323 -7.76 -8.61 -18.95
N ASP A 324 -7.96 -9.57 -19.85
CA ASP A 324 -7.90 -10.98 -19.51
C ASP A 324 -6.44 -11.40 -19.23
N VAL A 325 -6.21 -12.09 -18.11
CA VAL A 325 -4.92 -12.77 -17.91
C VAL A 325 -4.79 -13.88 -18.96
N SER A 326 -3.70 -13.85 -19.72
CA SER A 326 -3.38 -14.83 -20.76
C SER A 326 -2.97 -16.18 -20.17
N GLU A 327 -3.43 -17.29 -20.76
CA GLU A 327 -2.98 -18.66 -20.42
C GLU A 327 -1.45 -18.84 -20.53
N GLN A 328 -0.80 -18.01 -21.35
CA GLN A 328 0.65 -18.05 -21.47
C GLN A 328 1.34 -17.54 -20.19
N PHE A 329 0.65 -16.79 -19.33
CA PHE A 329 1.15 -16.35 -18.03
C PHE A 329 1.49 -17.55 -17.13
N LEU A 330 0.69 -18.62 -17.17
CA LEU A 330 0.95 -19.86 -16.43
C LEU A 330 2.24 -20.57 -16.90
N LYS A 331 2.71 -20.28 -18.12
CA LYS A 331 3.90 -20.90 -18.70
C LYS A 331 5.17 -20.11 -18.41
N LEU A 332 5.08 -18.98 -17.70
CA LEU A 332 6.27 -18.23 -17.31
C LEU A 332 7.17 -19.14 -16.45
N PRO A 333 8.49 -19.21 -16.74
CA PRO A 333 9.42 -20.02 -15.93
C PRO A 333 9.34 -19.69 -14.44
N SER A 334 9.08 -18.42 -14.11
CA SER A 334 8.89 -17.95 -12.74
C SER A 334 7.66 -18.53 -12.04
N MET A 335 6.63 -18.95 -12.79
CA MET A 335 5.47 -19.68 -12.27
C MET A 335 5.76 -21.16 -12.02
N GLN A 336 6.80 -21.70 -12.67
CA GLN A 336 7.24 -23.10 -12.56
C GLN A 336 8.41 -23.30 -11.60
N GLY A 337 8.99 -22.19 -11.12
CA GLY A 337 10.14 -22.18 -10.23
C GLY A 337 9.88 -22.86 -8.87
N PRO A 338 10.95 -23.16 -8.11
CA PRO A 338 10.82 -23.77 -6.80
C PRO A 338 9.89 -22.94 -5.92
N ARG A 339 8.83 -23.58 -5.40
CA ARG A 339 7.91 -22.95 -4.46
C ARG A 339 8.68 -22.55 -3.21
N TYR A 340 8.35 -21.38 -2.68
CA TYR A 340 9.03 -20.84 -1.50
C TYR A 340 8.68 -21.71 -0.29
N HIS A 341 9.53 -22.69 0.02
CA HIS A 341 9.45 -23.40 1.29
C HIS A 341 10.11 -22.52 2.35
N ALA A 342 9.32 -21.70 3.05
CA ALA A 342 9.79 -21.11 4.30
C ALA A 342 10.09 -22.27 5.25
N ARG A 343 11.37 -22.68 5.33
CA ARG A 343 11.79 -23.71 6.28
C ARG A 343 11.54 -23.16 7.67
N GLY A 344 10.58 -23.77 8.36
CA GLY A 344 10.19 -23.43 9.73
C GLY A 344 11.33 -23.62 10.73
N ARG A 345 12.15 -22.59 10.89
CA ARG A 345 12.83 -22.31 12.16
C ARG A 345 12.52 -20.87 12.54
N ARG A 346 11.65 -20.70 13.55
CA ARG A 346 11.59 -19.49 14.36
C ARG A 346 12.99 -19.30 14.96
N GLY A 347 13.83 -18.45 14.39
CA GLY A 347 15.13 -18.15 15.00
C GLY A 347 16.13 -17.45 14.10
N ASP A 348 16.33 -17.93 12.87
CA ASP A 348 17.40 -17.44 12.00
C ASP A 348 16.83 -17.04 10.64
N TRP A 349 16.69 -15.74 10.40
CA TRP A 349 16.35 -15.16 9.10
C TRP A 349 17.59 -14.75 8.30
N ASP A 350 18.72 -15.44 8.51
CA ASP A 350 19.89 -15.29 7.66
C ASP A 350 19.67 -16.05 6.35
N MET A 351 19.10 -15.35 5.38
CA MET A 351 19.00 -15.82 3.99
C MET A 351 20.24 -15.39 3.20
N PRO A 352 21.02 -16.33 2.64
CA PRO A 352 21.72 -16.07 1.39
C PRO A 352 20.72 -16.35 0.26
N PHE A 353 20.57 -15.45 -0.72
CA PHE A 353 20.45 -15.77 -2.17
C PHE A 353 19.82 -14.65 -2.99
N SER A 354 20.30 -14.62 -4.22
CA SER A 354 20.29 -13.55 -5.21
C SER A 354 19.28 -13.75 -6.33
N GLY A 355 17.99 -13.80 -5.98
CA GLY A 355 16.91 -13.95 -6.96
C GLY A 355 16.78 -12.77 -7.94
N GLN A 356 17.22 -11.57 -7.55
CA GLN A 356 17.24 -10.41 -8.44
C GLN A 356 18.19 -10.62 -9.63
N ALA A 357 19.37 -11.22 -9.39
CA ALA A 357 20.37 -11.44 -10.42
C ALA A 357 19.96 -12.54 -11.40
N GLU A 358 19.17 -13.54 -10.97
CA GLU A 358 18.69 -14.63 -11.83
C GLU A 358 17.50 -14.19 -12.70
N LEU A 359 16.64 -13.31 -12.19
CA LEU A 359 15.62 -12.63 -12.99
C LEU A 359 16.27 -11.62 -13.94
N ASP A 360 17.21 -10.79 -13.47
CA ASP A 360 17.97 -9.87 -14.33
C ASP A 360 18.80 -10.62 -15.38
N LEU A 361 19.31 -11.83 -15.10
CA LEU A 361 19.99 -12.69 -16.09
C LEU A 361 19.00 -13.30 -17.10
N LEU A 362 17.81 -13.74 -16.67
CA LEU A 362 16.75 -14.19 -17.56
C LEU A 362 16.23 -13.07 -18.48
N PHE A 363 16.26 -11.82 -18.02
CA PHE A 363 15.82 -10.65 -18.79
C PHE A 363 16.96 -9.92 -19.55
N ARG A 364 18.24 -10.07 -19.16
CA ARG A 364 19.40 -9.51 -19.90
C ARG A 364 20.05 -10.46 -20.91
N GLN A 365 19.81 -11.78 -20.86
CA GLN A 365 20.46 -12.73 -21.77
C GLN A 365 20.02 -12.64 -23.25
N ASN A 366 19.19 -11.67 -23.64
CA ASN A 366 18.67 -11.55 -25.01
C ASN A 366 19.03 -10.23 -25.74
N ASP A 367 20.01 -9.46 -25.22
CA ASP A 367 20.59 -8.29 -25.92
C ASP A 367 22.00 -8.58 -26.50
N LEU A 368 22.24 -9.82 -26.95
CA LEU A 368 23.43 -10.20 -27.74
C LEU A 368 23.05 -10.91 -29.04
#